data_AF-A0A6J5UXW4-F1
#
_entry.id   AF-A0A6J5UXW4-F1
#
_cell.length_a   1.000
_cell.length_b   1.000
_cell.length_c   1.000
_cell.angle_alpha   90.00
_cell.angle_beta   90.00
_cell.angle_gamma   90.00
#
_symmetry.space_group_name_H-M   'P 1'
#
loop_
_entity.id
_entity.type
_entity.pdbx_description
1 polymer ?
#
loop_
_entity_poly.entity_id
_entity_poly.type
_entity_poly.pdbx_seq_one_letter_code
_entity_poly.pdbx_strand_id
1 'polypeptide(L)'
;MQECVSEFISFVTGEASDKCHKEKRKTVNGDDICWALATLGFDDYAEPLKRYLHRYRELEGEKAAHQGKANSSEERNEVSPPRTSTSSPLKFNVLERGNSSLSRRFE
;
A
#
# COMPACT_ATOMS: atom_id res chain seq x y z
N MET A 1 -18.03 2.35 18.30
CA MET A 1 -16.73 1.78 17.86
C MET A 1 -16.42 2.11 16.41
N GLN A 2 -17.34 1.91 15.45
CA GLN A 2 -17.10 2.24 14.03
C GLN A 2 -16.73 3.70 13.80
N GLU A 3 -17.42 4.64 14.45
CA GLU A 3 -17.15 6.08 14.34
C GLU A 3 -15.74 6.44 14.81
N CYS A 4 -15.26 5.81 15.89
CA CYS A 4 -13.89 5.97 16.38
C CYS A 4 -12.85 5.50 15.36
N VAL A 5 -13.13 4.40 14.65
CA VAL A 5 -12.23 3.87 13.61
C VAL A 5 -12.21 4.80 12.40
N SER A 6 -13.37 5.33 12.00
CA SER A 6 -13.45 6.33 10.94
C SER A 6 -12.65 7.58 11.28
N GLU A 7 -12.81 8.09 12.51
CA GLU A 7 -12.07 9.25 13.00
C GLU A 7 -10.56 8.99 13.06
N PHE A 8 -10.14 7.81 13.52
CA PHE A 8 -8.74 7.40 13.49
C PHE A 8 -8.14 7.44 12.08
N ILE A 9 -8.85 6.89 11.09
CA ILE A 9 -8.40 6.93 9.69
C ILE A 9 -8.28 8.38 9.22
N SER A 10 -9.29 9.21 9.47
CA SER A 10 -9.28 10.63 9.09
C SER A 10 -8.13 11.39 9.74
N PHE A 11 -7.84 11.13 11.02
CA PHE A 11 -6.80 11.80 11.76
C PHE A 11 -5.39 11.41 11.28
N VAL A 12 -5.11 10.11 11.14
CA VAL A 12 -3.80 9.63 10.66
C VAL A 12 -3.55 10.06 9.21
N THR A 13 -4.55 9.94 8.34
CA THR A 13 -4.40 10.34 6.93
C THR A 13 -4.31 11.86 6.76
N GLY A 14 -4.96 12.64 7.65
CA GLY A 14 -4.80 14.08 7.74
C GLY A 14 -3.35 14.49 8.06
N GLU A 15 -2.77 13.95 9.15
CA GLU A 15 -1.38 14.24 9.53
C GLU A 15 -0.36 13.84 8.46
N ALA A 16 -0.55 12.67 7.85
CA ALA A 16 0.30 12.19 6.76
C ALA A 16 0.19 13.09 5.50
N SER A 17 -1.02 13.52 5.18
CA SER A 17 -1.27 14.47 4.08
C SER A 17 -0.56 15.80 4.34
N ASP A 18 -0.65 16.33 5.55
CA ASP A 18 0.01 17.59 5.91
C ASP A 18 1.52 17.49 5.78
N LYS A 19 2.13 16.39 6.23
CA LYS A 19 3.57 16.11 6.05
C LYS A 19 3.94 16.05 4.57
N CYS A 20 3.18 15.31 3.78
CA CYS A 20 3.38 15.20 2.33
C CYS A 20 3.32 16.58 1.63
N HIS A 21 2.32 17.39 1.96
CA HIS A 21 2.16 18.73 1.40
C HIS A 21 3.28 19.68 1.82
N LYS A 22 3.71 19.64 3.10
CA LYS A 22 4.86 20.42 3.59
C LYS A 22 6.15 20.08 2.82
N GLU A 23 6.29 18.85 2.35
CA GLU A 23 7.39 18.38 1.51
C GLU A 23 7.18 18.61 0.00
N LYS A 24 6.15 19.38 -0.38
CA LYS A 24 5.79 19.70 -1.78
C LYS A 24 5.50 18.46 -2.63
N ARG A 25 5.06 17.36 -2.00
CA ARG A 25 4.59 16.15 -2.69
C ARG A 25 3.08 16.17 -2.80
N LYS A 26 2.56 15.61 -3.90
CA LYS A 26 1.11 15.48 -4.16
C LYS A 26 0.56 14.09 -3.80
N THR A 27 1.44 13.12 -3.58
CA THR A 27 1.09 11.73 -3.29
C THR A 27 1.64 11.36 -1.93
N VAL A 28 0.72 10.99 -1.04
CA VAL A 28 1.05 10.42 0.27
C VAL A 28 1.65 9.04 0.06
N ASN A 29 2.82 8.80 0.65
CA ASN A 29 3.53 7.54 0.58
C ASN A 29 3.44 6.78 1.91
N GLY A 30 3.87 5.51 1.92
CA GLY A 30 3.87 4.69 3.14
C GLY A 30 4.73 5.27 4.27
N ASP A 31 5.80 6.00 3.94
CA ASP A 31 6.67 6.64 4.94
C ASP A 31 5.96 7.80 5.67
N ASP A 32 5.05 8.52 5.00
CA ASP A 32 4.24 9.59 5.62
C ASP A 32 3.29 9.01 6.67
N ILE A 33 2.72 7.84 6.39
CA ILE A 33 1.85 7.13 7.33
C ILE A 33 2.64 6.66 8.56
N CYS A 34 3.85 6.11 8.35
CA CYS A 34 4.71 5.71 9.45
C CYS A 34 5.11 6.91 10.33
N TRP A 35 5.41 8.06 9.71
CA TRP A 35 5.72 9.29 10.43
C TRP A 35 4.51 9.83 11.22
N ALA A 36 3.32 9.82 10.61
CA ALA A 36 2.10 10.26 11.27
C ALA A 36 1.78 9.42 12.51
N LEU A 37 1.86 8.09 12.41
CA LEU A 37 1.63 7.20 13.55
C LEU A 37 2.60 7.47 14.72
N ALA A 38 3.89 7.66 14.44
CA ALA A 38 4.87 8.00 15.47
C ALA A 38 4.57 9.37 16.11
N THR A 39 4.27 10.38 15.28
CA THR A 39 3.96 11.75 15.76
C THR A 39 2.72 11.79 16.65
N LEU A 40 1.75 10.92 16.38
CA LEU A 40 0.52 10.80 17.14
C LEU A 40 0.64 9.91 18.40
N GLY A 41 1.84 9.37 18.68
CA GLY A 41 2.12 8.55 19.85
C GLY A 41 1.75 7.07 19.70
N PHE A 42 1.60 6.58 18.46
CA PHE A 42 1.36 5.17 18.14
C PHE A 42 2.67 4.46 17.74
N ASP A 43 3.76 4.70 18.45
CA ASP A 43 5.09 4.16 18.13
C ASP A 43 5.13 2.63 18.06
N ASP A 44 4.39 1.95 18.96
CA ASP A 44 4.21 0.50 18.98
C ASP A 44 3.63 -0.07 17.68
N TYR A 45 2.95 0.76 16.87
CA TYR A 45 2.41 0.41 15.56
C TYR A 45 3.26 0.94 14.40
N ALA A 46 3.85 2.13 14.55
CA ALA A 46 4.69 2.76 13.54
C ALA A 46 5.90 1.88 13.18
N GLU A 47 6.55 1.32 14.20
CA GLU A 47 7.78 0.57 14.05
C GLU A 47 7.57 -0.80 13.36
N PRO A 48 6.56 -1.63 13.73
CA PRO A 48 6.17 -2.80 12.94
C PRO A 48 5.76 -2.46 11.50
N LEU A 49 4.99 -1.37 11.29
CA LEU A 49 4.54 -0.97 9.96
C LEU A 49 5.72 -0.61 9.05
N LYS A 50 6.72 0.10 9.58
CA LYS A 50 7.94 0.46 8.85
C LYS A 50 8.74 -0.78 8.43
N ARG A 51 8.88 -1.77 9.31
CA ARG A 51 9.50 -3.07 8.96
C ARG A 51 8.73 -3.79 7.85
N TYR A 52 7.40 -3.80 7.94
CA TYR A 52 6.57 -4.38 6.89
C TYR A 52 6.75 -3.65 5.55
N LEU A 53 6.74 -2.32 5.55
CA LEU A 53 6.93 -1.50 4.36
C LEU A 53 8.28 -1.77 3.69
N HIS A 54 9.34 -1.94 4.48
CA HIS A 54 10.65 -2.33 3.98
C HIS A 54 10.60 -3.69 3.29
N ARG A 55 10.04 -4.71 3.96
CA ARG A 55 9.93 -6.06 3.39
C ARG A 55 9.06 -6.10 2.13
N TYR A 56 7.98 -5.32 2.10
CA TYR A 56 7.12 -5.19 0.94
C TYR A 56 7.88 -4.63 -0.27
N ARG A 57 8.71 -3.60 -0.06
CA ARG A 57 9.55 -3.01 -1.12
C ARG A 57 10.59 -4.00 -1.66
N GLU A 58 11.20 -4.83 -0.81
CA GLU A 58 12.11 -5.90 -1.25
C GLU A 58 11.40 -6.89 -2.18
N LEU A 59 10.23 -7.41 -1.74
CA LEU A 59 9.47 -8.42 -2.49
C LEU A 59 8.93 -7.89 -3.83
N GLU A 60 8.44 -6.64 -3.85
CA GLU A 60 8.00 -6.01 -5.11
C GLU A 60 9.18 -5.69 -6.03
N GLY A 61 10.32 -5.27 -5.47
CA GLY A 61 11.56 -5.07 -6.22
C GLY A 61 12.08 -6.35 -6.87
N GLU A 62 12.01 -7.48 -6.15
CA GLU A 62 12.36 -8.80 -6.69
C GLU A 62 11.43 -9.18 -7.86
N LYS A 63 10.11 -8.99 -7.74
CA LYS A 63 9.17 -9.28 -8.85
C LYS A 63 9.47 -8.44 -10.10
N ALA A 64 9.77 -7.16 -9.92
CA ALA A 64 10.15 -6.27 -11.02
C ALA A 64 11.46 -6.71 -11.70
N ALA A 65 12.45 -7.16 -10.91
CA ALA A 65 13.73 -7.65 -11.42
C ALA A 65 13.61 -8.98 -12.20
N HIS A 66 12.69 -9.87 -11.80
CA HIS A 66 12.46 -11.13 -12.50
C HIS A 66 11.71 -10.97 -13.82
N GLN A 67 10.87 -9.93 -13.98
CA GLN A 67 10.24 -9.61 -15.27
C GLN A 67 11.23 -9.02 -16.29
N GLY A 68 12.26 -8.28 -15.84
CA GLY A 68 13.27 -7.69 -16.72
C GLY A 68 14.27 -8.68 -17.33
N LYS A 69 14.40 -9.90 -16.78
CA LYS A 69 15.32 -10.94 -17.29
C LYS A 69 14.70 -11.92 -18.29
N ALA A 70 13.39 -11.86 -18.54
CA ALA A 70 12.69 -12.78 -19.43
C ALA A 70 12.82 -12.44 -20.94
N ASN A 71 13.56 -11.38 -21.31
CA ASN A 71 13.77 -10.97 -22.72
C ASN A 71 15.16 -11.31 -23.31
N SER A 72 15.93 -12.20 -22.69
CA SER A 72 17.14 -12.76 -23.33
C SER A 72 17.43 -14.17 -22.86
N SER A 73 16.72 -15.14 -23.45
CA SER A 73 17.26 -16.47 -23.83
C SER A 73 16.11 -17.39 -24.26
N GLU A 74 15.98 -17.64 -25.57
CA GLU A 74 15.31 -18.83 -26.09
C GLU A 74 16.19 -20.07 -25.80
N GLU A 75 15.64 -21.07 -25.10
CA GLU A 75 15.43 -22.45 -25.56
C GLU A 75 15.42 -23.50 -24.40
N ARG A 76 14.30 -24.24 -24.32
CA ARG A 76 14.05 -25.60 -23.74
C ARG A 76 14.54 -25.95 -22.32
N ASN A 77 13.61 -26.33 -21.43
CA ASN A 77 13.06 -27.70 -21.34
C ASN A 77 11.99 -27.79 -20.21
N GLU A 78 10.93 -28.56 -20.44
CA GLU A 78 9.87 -28.82 -19.46
C GLU A 78 10.37 -29.64 -18.26
N VAL A 79 9.94 -29.29 -17.03
CA VAL A 79 9.36 -30.19 -16.01
C VAL A 79 8.58 -29.33 -14.98
N SER A 80 7.37 -29.79 -14.63
CA SER A 80 6.39 -29.13 -13.73
C SER A 80 6.72 -29.21 -12.21
N PRO A 81 6.07 -28.40 -11.32
CA PRO A 81 6.57 -28.06 -9.98
C PRO A 81 5.84 -28.77 -8.82
N PRO A 82 6.36 -28.71 -7.57
CA PRO A 82 5.53 -28.67 -6.38
C PRO A 82 5.38 -27.23 -5.86
N ARG A 83 4.13 -26.86 -5.60
CA ARG A 83 3.68 -25.58 -5.06
C ARG A 83 3.88 -25.57 -3.55
N THR A 84 4.41 -24.48 -2.99
CA THR A 84 4.18 -24.09 -1.59
C THR A 84 3.48 -22.73 -1.56
N SER A 85 2.14 -22.80 -1.56
CA SER A 85 1.18 -21.81 -1.07
C SER A 85 1.47 -21.48 0.41
N THR A 86 1.24 -20.30 0.99
CA THR A 86 0.39 -19.15 0.64
C THR A 86 0.73 -18.00 1.61
N SER A 87 1.17 -16.85 1.12
CA SER A 87 0.80 -15.57 1.75
C SER A 87 -0.30 -14.98 0.88
N SER A 88 -1.55 -15.15 1.30
CA SER A 88 -2.70 -14.60 0.60
C SER A 88 -2.50 -13.09 0.41
N PRO A 89 -2.64 -12.53 -0.81
CA PRO A 89 -2.74 -11.09 -0.93
C PRO A 89 -3.97 -10.65 -0.13
N LEU A 90 -3.77 -9.72 0.80
CA LEU A 90 -4.85 -9.13 1.57
C LEU A 90 -5.87 -8.56 0.58
N LYS A 91 -7.01 -9.25 0.41
CA LYS A 91 -8.12 -8.76 -0.38
C LYS A 91 -8.76 -7.62 0.40
N PHE A 92 -8.34 -6.39 0.12
CA PHE A 92 -9.04 -5.21 0.56
C PHE A 92 -10.32 -5.10 -0.26
N ASN A 93 -11.45 -5.56 0.28
CA ASN A 93 -12.74 -5.26 -0.29
C ASN A 93 -12.97 -3.76 -0.11
N VAL A 94 -12.62 -2.96 -1.13
CA VAL A 94 -13.14 -1.60 -1.25
C VAL A 94 -14.66 -1.71 -1.18
N LEU A 95 -15.27 -1.02 -0.22
CA LEU A 95 -16.71 -0.93 -0.14
C LEU A 95 -17.18 -0.15 -1.37
N GLU A 96 -17.63 -0.87 -2.40
CA GLU A 96 -18.49 -0.36 -3.47
C GLU A 96 -19.78 0.16 -2.80
N ARG A 97 -19.71 1.37 -2.24
CA ARG A 97 -20.88 2.08 -1.76
C ARG A 97 -21.45 2.87 -2.94
N GLY A 98 -22.27 2.18 -3.71
CA GLY A 98 -23.52 2.70 -4.24
C GLY A 98 -23.42 3.84 -5.25
N ASN A 99 -23.66 3.48 -6.51
CA ASN A 99 -24.29 4.36 -7.49
C ASN A 99 -25.49 5.10 -6.86
N SER A 100 -25.32 6.37 -6.53
CA SER A 100 -26.40 7.36 -6.57
C SER A 100 -25.94 8.51 -7.44
N SER A 101 -26.40 8.46 -8.69
CA SER A 101 -26.52 9.56 -9.64
C SER A 101 -26.38 10.95 -9.02
N LEU A 102 -25.34 11.69 -9.40
CA LEU A 102 -25.41 13.13 -9.59
C LEU A 102 -24.39 13.52 -10.67
N SER A 103 -24.85 13.38 -11.90
CA SER A 103 -24.26 13.99 -13.09
C SER A 103 -24.16 15.51 -12.87
N ARG A 104 -22.96 16.09 -12.82
CA ARG A 104 -22.74 17.50 -13.22
C ARG A 104 -21.36 17.64 -13.87
N ARG A 105 -21.48 17.77 -15.19
CA ARG A 105 -20.55 18.17 -16.24
C ARG A 105 -19.73 19.39 -15.84
N PHE A 106 -18.43 19.36 -16.12
CA PHE A 106 -17.56 20.54 -16.09
C PHE A 106 -17.94 21.48 -17.24
N GLU A 107 -18.20 22.73 -16.91
CA GLU A 107 -17.92 23.91 -17.74
C GLU A 107 -17.17 24.91 -16.86
#